data_AF-A0A1A7ZYB6-F1
#
_entry.id   AF-A0A1A7ZYB6-F1
#
_cell.length_a   1.000
_cell.length_b   1.000
_cell.length_c   1.000
_cell.angle_alpha   90.00
_cell.angle_beta   90.00
_cell.angle_gamma   90.00
#
_symmetry.space_group_name_H-M   'P 1'
#
loop_
_entity.id
_entity.type
_entity.pdbx_description
1 polymer ?
#
loop_
_entity_poly.entity_id
_entity_poly.type
_entity_poly.pdbx_seq_one_letter_code
_entity_poly.pdbx_strand_id
1 'polypeptide(L)'
;MAVALDAMWVRVKNVCKQNGLLILSVLAVVIGCLLGFFLRTRRLSDQEVKYFQFPGELLMRMLKMLILPLVVSSLMSGLAALDAKCSSRLGLITVSYYLWTTFVAVIVGIMMVSIIHPGGAAQKEDSEDSNKAIMSSADALLDLIRNMFPSNLVQATFQQYQTRSQYIVKPKPTVSQALSESTTKRTLIYGVQDDNGSDIQNFALDLTPPPDVLIHIREGTSDGMNVLGIVIFSATMGIMLGRMGPNGSA
;
A
#
# COMPACT_ATOMS: atom_id res chain seq x y z
N MET A 1 -54.11 2.83 -22.60
CA MET A 1 -52.68 3.22 -22.53
C MET A 1 -52.36 3.97 -21.22
N ALA A 2 -53.17 4.96 -20.80
CA ALA A 2 -52.98 5.70 -19.54
C ALA A 2 -53.00 4.82 -18.27
N VAL A 3 -53.95 3.89 -18.15
CA VAL A 3 -54.09 3.00 -16.97
C VAL A 3 -52.87 2.08 -16.76
N ALA A 4 -52.22 1.66 -17.85
CA ALA A 4 -51.02 0.82 -17.79
C ALA A 4 -49.80 1.63 -17.28
N LEU A 5 -49.70 2.90 -17.67
CA LEU A 5 -48.64 3.80 -17.21
C LEU A 5 -48.78 4.11 -15.71
N ASP A 6 -49.99 4.36 -15.22
CA ASP A 6 -50.22 4.60 -13.79
C ASP A 6 -49.90 3.36 -12.94
N ALA A 7 -50.28 2.18 -13.40
CA ALA A 7 -49.95 0.93 -12.71
C ALA A 7 -48.43 0.66 -12.69
N MET A 8 -47.73 0.97 -13.79
CA MET A 8 -46.27 0.88 -13.85
C MET A 8 -45.61 1.91 -12.93
N TRP A 9 -46.10 3.15 -12.89
CA TRP A 9 -45.56 4.22 -12.04
C TRP A 9 -45.70 3.90 -10.56
N VAL A 10 -46.83 3.33 -10.13
CA VAL A 10 -47.04 2.90 -8.75
C VAL A 10 -46.09 1.76 -8.38
N ARG A 11 -45.87 0.79 -9.28
CA ARG A 11 -44.90 -0.29 -9.07
C ARG A 11 -43.47 0.25 -8.95
N VAL A 12 -43.06 1.14 -9.85
CA VAL A 12 -41.74 1.79 -9.81
C VAL A 12 -41.55 2.58 -8.52
N LYS A 13 -42.57 3.33 -8.08
CA LYS A 13 -42.53 4.08 -6.81
C LYS A 13 -42.38 3.16 -5.60
N ASN A 14 -43.05 2.01 -5.59
CA ASN A 14 -42.94 1.04 -4.50
C ASN A 14 -41.56 0.36 -4.48
N VAL A 15 -41.03 -0.04 -5.64
CA VAL A 15 -39.67 -0.60 -5.75
C VAL A 15 -38.62 0.43 -5.36
N CYS A 16 -38.79 1.70 -5.75
CA CYS A 16 -37.89 2.79 -5.37
C CYS A 16 -37.93 3.08 -3.87
N LYS A 17 -39.09 2.93 -3.21
CA LYS A 17 -39.18 3.05 -1.74
C LYS A 17 -38.51 1.89 -1.02
N GLN A 18 -38.61 0.67 -1.54
CA GLN A 18 -38.02 -0.52 -0.91
C GLN A 18 -36.50 -0.60 -1.13
N ASN A 19 -36.01 -0.26 -2.33
CA ASN A 19 -34.62 -0.43 -2.74
C ASN A 19 -33.89 0.90 -3.02
N GLY A 20 -34.33 2.00 -2.41
CA GLY A 20 -33.87 3.34 -2.74
C GLY A 20 -32.35 3.52 -2.70
N LEU A 21 -31.68 2.99 -1.67
CA LEU A 21 -30.22 3.11 -1.51
C LEU A 21 -29.43 2.37 -2.60
N LEU A 22 -29.89 1.18 -2.99
CA LEU A 22 -29.24 0.39 -4.05
C LEU A 22 -29.39 1.08 -5.40
N ILE A 23 -30.60 1.53 -5.73
CA ILE A 23 -30.89 2.23 -6.98
C ILE A 23 -30.08 3.53 -7.06
N LEU A 24 -30.02 4.30 -5.97
CA LEU A 24 -29.26 5.55 -5.91
C LEU A 24 -27.75 5.31 -6.06
N SER A 25 -27.20 4.25 -5.46
CA SER A 25 -25.78 3.88 -5.60
C SER A 25 -25.44 3.51 -7.04
N VAL A 26 -26.25 2.67 -7.69
CA VAL A 26 -26.02 2.29 -9.10
C VAL A 26 -26.13 3.49 -10.03
N LEU A 27 -27.14 4.33 -9.83
CA LEU A 27 -27.34 5.55 -10.61
C LEU A 27 -26.20 6.56 -10.40
N ALA A 28 -25.68 6.69 -9.17
CA ALA A 28 -24.52 7.52 -8.88
C ALA A 28 -23.25 7.05 -9.61
N VAL A 29 -23.02 5.73 -9.70
CA VAL A 29 -21.88 5.18 -10.46
C VAL A 29 -22.02 5.47 -11.96
N VAL A 30 -23.22 5.27 -12.53
CA VAL A 30 -23.47 5.56 -13.96
C VAL A 30 -23.29 7.04 -14.26
N ILE A 31 -23.89 7.92 -13.47
CA ILE A 31 -23.73 9.37 -13.63
C ILE A 31 -22.28 9.78 -13.43
N GLY A 32 -21.61 9.27 -12.41
CA GLY A 32 -20.19 9.56 -12.14
C GLY A 32 -19.28 9.17 -13.30
N CYS A 33 -19.52 8.02 -13.93
CA CYS A 33 -18.78 7.58 -15.11
C CYS A 33 -19.03 8.48 -16.33
N LEU A 34 -20.30 8.79 -16.62
CA LEU A 34 -20.67 9.68 -17.74
C LEU A 34 -20.09 11.09 -17.55
N LEU A 35 -20.20 11.63 -16.34
CA LEU A 35 -19.66 12.94 -16.01
C LEU A 35 -18.14 12.94 -16.09
N GLY A 36 -17.47 11.89 -15.57
CA GLY A 36 -16.02 11.74 -15.67
C GLY A 36 -15.52 11.72 -17.13
N PHE A 37 -16.20 10.99 -18.01
CA PHE A 37 -15.86 10.97 -19.44
C PHE A 37 -16.10 12.33 -20.11
N PHE A 38 -17.20 13.00 -19.76
CA PHE A 38 -17.52 14.33 -20.27
C PHE A 38 -16.50 15.39 -19.81
N LEU A 39 -16.15 15.43 -18.52
CA LEU A 39 -15.16 16.35 -17.96
C LEU A 39 -13.76 16.10 -18.54
N ARG A 40 -13.39 14.85 -18.81
CA ARG A 40 -12.12 14.50 -19.45
C ARG A 40 -11.96 15.15 -20.84
N THR A 41 -13.06 15.29 -21.58
CA THR A 41 -13.06 15.92 -22.91
C THR A 41 -12.79 17.43 -22.85
N ARG A 42 -13.06 18.07 -21.69
CA ARG A 42 -12.94 19.53 -21.51
C ARG A 42 -11.57 20.01 -21.01
N ARG A 43 -10.60 19.11 -20.76
CA ARG A 43 -9.23 19.42 -20.27
C ARG A 43 -9.20 20.49 -19.17
N LEU A 44 -9.83 20.17 -18.04
CA LEU A 44 -9.87 21.03 -16.84
C LEU A 44 -8.48 21.21 -16.22
N SER A 45 -8.29 22.31 -15.48
CA SER A 45 -7.09 22.57 -14.69
C SER A 45 -7.07 21.67 -13.43
N ASP A 46 -5.87 21.35 -12.92
CA ASP A 46 -5.70 20.52 -11.71
C ASP A 46 -6.43 21.07 -10.47
N GLN A 47 -6.60 22.40 -10.39
CA GLN A 47 -7.34 23.04 -9.30
C GLN A 47 -8.84 22.73 -9.37
N GLU A 48 -9.42 22.77 -10.57
CA GLU A 48 -10.85 22.49 -10.80
C GLU A 48 -11.16 21.02 -10.53
N VAL A 49 -10.24 20.12 -10.90
CA VAL A 49 -10.36 18.69 -10.60
C VAL A 49 -10.38 18.45 -9.09
N LYS A 50 -9.52 19.13 -8.31
CA LYS A 50 -9.52 19.02 -6.84
C LYS A 50 -10.84 19.46 -6.22
N TYR A 51 -11.40 20.58 -6.68
CA TYR A 51 -12.70 21.05 -6.19
C TYR A 51 -13.84 20.09 -6.56
N PHE A 52 -13.79 19.52 -7.76
CA PHE A 52 -14.79 18.56 -8.21
C PHE A 52 -14.72 17.23 -7.42
N GLN A 53 -13.52 16.77 -7.06
CA GLN A 53 -13.32 15.53 -6.28
C GLN A 53 -13.64 15.69 -4.78
N PHE A 54 -13.72 16.92 -4.28
CA PHE A 54 -13.87 17.23 -2.85
C PHE A 54 -15.02 16.47 -2.14
N PRO A 55 -16.24 16.33 -2.69
CA PRO A 55 -17.30 15.55 -2.04
C PRO A 55 -16.94 14.07 -1.86
N GLY A 56 -16.23 13.48 -2.84
CA GLY A 56 -15.73 12.11 -2.76
C GLY A 56 -14.62 11.97 -1.71
N GLU A 57 -13.75 12.97 -1.59
CA GLU A 57 -12.73 13.00 -0.54
C GLU A 57 -13.36 13.07 0.85
N LEU A 58 -14.38 13.91 1.05
CA LEU A 58 -15.13 13.99 2.31
C LEU A 58 -15.78 12.65 2.67
N LEU A 59 -16.38 11.95 1.71
CA LEU A 59 -16.93 10.61 1.92
C LEU A 59 -15.85 9.64 2.41
N MET A 60 -14.69 9.62 1.77
CA MET A 60 -13.57 8.75 2.16
C MET A 60 -13.06 9.08 3.57
N ARG A 61 -13.02 10.37 3.96
CA ARG A 61 -12.65 10.79 5.32
C ARG A 61 -13.67 10.32 6.36
N MET A 62 -14.97 10.46 6.08
CA MET A 62 -16.05 9.99 6.96
C MET A 62 -16.00 8.47 7.17
N LEU A 63 -15.81 7.69 6.08
CA LEU A 63 -15.71 6.24 6.18
C LEU A 63 -14.49 5.81 6.99
N LYS A 64 -13.31 6.41 6.75
CA LYS A 64 -12.08 6.09 7.50
C LYS A 64 -12.19 6.37 9.00
N MET A 65 -12.88 7.45 9.38
CA MET A 65 -13.12 7.78 10.79
C MET A 65 -13.95 6.71 11.52
N LEU A 66 -14.88 6.05 10.82
CA LEU A 66 -15.75 5.03 11.41
C LEU A 66 -15.09 3.65 11.54
N ILE A 67 -14.10 3.33 10.70
CA ILE A 67 -13.48 1.99 10.67
C ILE A 67 -12.87 1.64 12.03
N LEU A 68 -12.09 2.56 12.63
CA LEU A 68 -11.36 2.28 13.87
C LEU A 68 -12.28 1.90 15.05
N PRO A 69 -13.25 2.74 15.46
CA PRO A 69 -14.12 2.40 16.59
C PRO A 69 -15.00 1.18 16.28
N LEU A 70 -15.45 1.03 15.03
CA LEU A 70 -16.31 -0.08 14.63
C LEU A 70 -15.56 -1.41 14.72
N VAL A 71 -14.35 -1.51 14.16
CA VAL A 71 -13.55 -2.75 14.17
C VAL A 71 -13.21 -3.18 15.60
N VAL A 72 -12.72 -2.25 16.44
CA VAL A 72 -12.32 -2.57 17.82
C VAL A 72 -13.52 -3.05 18.64
N SER A 73 -14.62 -2.28 18.63
CA SER A 73 -15.81 -2.63 19.41
C SER A 73 -16.50 -3.89 18.90
N SER A 74 -16.65 -4.06 17.58
CA SER A 74 -17.33 -5.21 16.99
C SER A 74 -16.57 -6.51 17.22
N LEU A 75 -15.24 -6.49 17.09
CA LEU A 75 -14.42 -7.70 17.31
C LEU A 75 -14.36 -8.07 18.79
N MET A 76 -14.15 -7.09 19.66
CA MET A 76 -14.05 -7.33 21.10
C MET A 76 -15.37 -7.88 21.64
N SER A 77 -16.51 -7.24 21.30
CA SER A 77 -17.85 -7.73 21.71
C SER A 77 -18.20 -9.07 21.05
N GLY A 78 -17.92 -9.22 19.75
CA GLY A 78 -18.24 -10.45 19.02
C GLY A 78 -17.51 -11.67 19.55
N LEU A 79 -16.24 -11.54 19.94
CA LEU A 79 -15.46 -12.64 20.49
C LEU A 79 -15.68 -12.85 21.99
N ALA A 80 -16.02 -11.81 22.75
CA ALA A 80 -16.36 -11.92 24.16
C ALA A 80 -17.69 -12.66 24.39
N ALA A 81 -18.65 -12.54 23.45
CA ALA A 81 -19.93 -13.24 23.50
C ALA A 81 -19.85 -14.74 23.19
N LEU A 82 -18.70 -15.22 22.69
CA LEU A 82 -18.50 -16.60 22.25
C LEU A 82 -17.68 -17.39 23.26
N ASP A 83 -18.06 -18.64 23.50
CA ASP A 83 -17.23 -19.58 24.25
C ASP A 83 -15.87 -19.73 23.58
N ALA A 84 -14.81 -19.70 24.36
CA ALA A 84 -13.47 -19.68 23.79
C ALA A 84 -13.06 -20.99 23.08
N LYS A 85 -13.73 -22.12 23.34
CA LYS A 85 -13.61 -23.34 22.52
C LYS A 85 -14.33 -23.22 21.17
N CYS A 86 -15.46 -22.51 21.14
CA CYS A 86 -16.20 -22.24 19.91
C CYS A 86 -15.45 -21.22 19.05
N SER A 87 -14.97 -20.13 19.66
CA SER A 87 -14.20 -19.06 19.02
C SER A 87 -12.94 -19.58 18.30
N SER A 88 -12.17 -20.46 18.94
CA SER A 88 -10.97 -21.03 18.31
C SER A 88 -11.28 -21.97 17.14
N ARG A 89 -12.35 -22.78 17.24
CA ARG A 89 -12.81 -23.65 16.14
C ARG A 89 -13.33 -22.84 14.96
N LEU A 90 -14.12 -21.81 15.21
CA LEU A 90 -14.64 -20.91 14.19
C LEU A 90 -13.49 -20.15 13.51
N GLY A 91 -12.49 -19.69 14.28
CA GLY A 91 -11.28 -19.08 13.76
C GLY A 91 -10.50 -20.01 12.82
N LEU A 92 -10.26 -21.26 13.22
CA LEU A 92 -9.53 -22.23 12.39
C LEU A 92 -10.25 -22.54 11.07
N ILE A 93 -11.57 -22.74 11.12
CA ILE A 93 -12.40 -22.95 9.92
C ILE A 93 -12.32 -21.72 9.00
N THR A 94 -12.41 -20.52 9.56
CA THR A 94 -12.35 -19.26 8.81
C THR A 94 -10.99 -19.06 8.13
N VAL A 95 -9.90 -19.29 8.86
CA VAL A 95 -8.53 -19.18 8.31
C VAL A 95 -8.32 -20.21 7.21
N SER A 96 -8.71 -21.47 7.42
CA SER A 96 -8.59 -22.52 6.40
C SER A 96 -9.41 -22.19 5.15
N TYR A 97 -10.63 -21.68 5.32
CA TYR A 97 -11.50 -21.23 4.22
C TYR A 97 -10.86 -20.09 3.42
N TYR A 98 -10.30 -19.06 4.08
CA TYR A 98 -9.64 -17.95 3.39
C TYR A 98 -8.36 -18.38 2.67
N LEU A 99 -7.54 -19.24 3.27
CA LEU A 99 -6.35 -19.76 2.60
C LEU A 99 -6.71 -20.57 1.34
N TRP A 100 -7.72 -21.44 1.44
CA TRP A 100 -8.16 -22.27 0.32
C TRP A 100 -8.73 -21.41 -0.83
N THR A 101 -9.64 -20.50 -0.52
CA THR A 101 -10.27 -19.64 -1.53
C THR A 101 -9.27 -18.67 -2.17
N THR A 102 -8.33 -18.12 -1.41
CA THR A 102 -7.25 -17.28 -1.95
C THR A 102 -6.34 -18.07 -2.88
N PHE A 103 -5.97 -19.30 -2.50
CA PHE A 103 -5.16 -20.17 -3.34
C PHE A 103 -5.82 -20.47 -4.68
N VAL A 104 -7.11 -20.83 -4.66
CA VAL A 104 -7.89 -21.07 -5.89
C VAL A 104 -8.00 -19.78 -6.72
N ALA A 105 -8.27 -18.63 -6.10
CA ALA A 105 -8.36 -17.35 -6.80
C ALA A 105 -7.04 -16.94 -7.46
N VAL A 106 -5.90 -17.16 -6.80
CA VAL A 106 -4.56 -16.89 -7.35
C VAL A 106 -4.27 -17.78 -8.56
N ILE A 107 -4.59 -19.08 -8.50
CA ILE A 107 -4.42 -20.00 -9.65
C ILE A 107 -5.24 -19.52 -10.84
N VAL A 108 -6.52 -19.20 -10.62
CA VAL A 108 -7.42 -18.70 -11.67
C VAL A 108 -6.90 -17.37 -12.22
N GLY A 109 -6.44 -16.46 -11.36
CA GLY A 109 -5.87 -15.17 -11.76
C GLY A 109 -4.62 -15.31 -12.64
N ILE A 110 -3.68 -16.19 -12.25
CA ILE A 110 -2.47 -16.49 -13.02
C ILE A 110 -2.82 -17.15 -14.36
N MET A 111 -3.76 -18.10 -14.36
CA MET A 111 -4.23 -18.71 -15.61
C MET A 111 -4.86 -17.66 -16.55
N MET A 112 -5.73 -16.80 -16.03
CA MET A 112 -6.44 -15.78 -16.82
C MET A 112 -5.47 -14.74 -17.41
N VAL A 113 -4.54 -14.20 -16.60
CA VAL A 113 -3.55 -13.22 -17.07
C VAL A 113 -2.58 -13.85 -18.08
N SER A 114 -2.22 -15.13 -17.89
CA SER A 114 -1.35 -15.87 -18.82
C SER A 114 -2.07 -16.29 -20.11
N ILE A 115 -3.39 -16.22 -20.21
CA ILE A 115 -4.10 -16.48 -21.47
C ILE A 115 -4.29 -15.16 -22.22
N ILE A 116 -4.79 -14.14 -21.52
CA ILE A 116 -5.16 -12.86 -22.13
C ILE A 116 -3.92 -12.01 -22.43
N HIS A 117 -2.84 -12.15 -21.64
CA HIS A 117 -1.64 -11.32 -21.68
C HIS A 117 -1.95 -9.81 -21.80
N PRO A 118 -2.73 -9.23 -20.87
CA PRO A 118 -3.07 -7.81 -20.93
C PRO A 118 -1.80 -6.98 -20.70
N GLY A 119 -1.57 -5.95 -21.51
CA GLY A 119 -0.50 -4.96 -21.29
C GLY A 119 0.57 -4.84 -22.38
N GLY A 120 0.53 -5.65 -23.45
CA GLY A 120 1.50 -5.54 -24.56
C GLY A 120 1.54 -4.18 -25.27
N ALA A 121 0.49 -3.36 -25.15
CA ALA A 121 0.43 -2.00 -25.71
C ALA A 121 0.81 -0.88 -24.70
N ALA A 122 0.96 -1.19 -23.41
CA ALA A 122 1.17 -0.21 -22.34
C ALA A 122 2.64 -0.07 -21.90
N GLN A 123 3.56 -0.83 -22.50
CA GLN A 123 4.94 -0.94 -22.03
C GLN A 123 5.88 0.18 -22.49
N LYS A 124 5.37 1.24 -23.15
CA LYS A 124 6.21 2.20 -23.88
C LYS A 124 6.47 3.54 -23.19
N GLU A 125 5.91 3.83 -22.01
CA GLU A 125 5.99 5.19 -21.43
C GLU A 125 6.52 5.30 -19.97
N ASP A 126 6.75 4.22 -19.22
CA ASP A 126 7.02 4.31 -17.75
C ASP A 126 8.44 3.88 -17.30
N SER A 127 9.48 4.17 -18.08
CA SER A 127 10.86 3.79 -17.72
C SER A 127 11.55 4.73 -16.72
N GLU A 128 10.89 5.76 -16.18
CA GLU A 128 11.53 6.81 -15.35
C GLU A 128 11.42 6.58 -13.83
N ASP A 129 10.72 5.55 -13.35
CA ASP A 129 10.45 5.34 -11.90
C ASP A 129 11.33 4.29 -11.20
N SER A 130 12.57 4.06 -11.68
CA SER A 130 13.50 3.08 -11.06
C SER A 130 14.10 3.50 -9.72
N ASN A 131 13.71 4.63 -9.12
CA ASN A 131 14.17 5.06 -7.80
C ASN A 131 13.35 4.50 -6.62
N LYS A 132 12.44 3.56 -6.88
CA LYS A 132 11.67 2.91 -5.81
C LYS A 132 12.57 1.88 -5.12
N ALA A 133 12.83 2.12 -3.83
CA ALA A 133 13.63 1.24 -2.98
C ALA A 133 13.19 -0.22 -3.15
N ILE A 134 14.12 -1.08 -3.58
CA ILE A 134 13.87 -2.52 -3.70
C ILE A 134 13.81 -3.06 -2.28
N MET A 135 12.58 -3.24 -1.78
CA MET A 135 12.33 -3.88 -0.50
C MET A 135 12.50 -5.38 -0.69
N SER A 136 13.36 -5.99 0.13
CA SER A 136 13.51 -7.45 0.11
C SER A 136 12.19 -8.11 0.51
N SER A 137 11.86 -9.24 -0.11
CA SER A 137 10.67 -10.01 0.27
C SER A 137 10.74 -10.47 1.73
N ALA A 138 11.95 -10.71 2.25
CA ALA A 138 12.16 -11.03 3.65
C ALA A 138 11.79 -9.84 4.55
N ASP A 139 12.21 -8.62 4.21
CA ASP A 139 11.87 -7.41 4.96
C ASP A 139 10.36 -7.15 4.98
N ALA A 140 9.68 -7.42 3.86
CA ALA A 140 8.23 -7.33 3.78
C ALA A 140 7.50 -8.31 4.72
N LEU A 141 7.98 -9.56 4.81
CA LEU A 141 7.43 -10.54 5.74
C LEU A 141 7.73 -10.18 7.20
N LEU A 142 8.93 -9.68 7.47
CA LEU A 142 9.29 -9.19 8.81
C LEU A 142 8.44 -7.98 9.20
N ASP A 143 8.20 -7.04 8.30
CA ASP A 143 7.31 -5.90 8.52
C ASP A 143 5.86 -6.33 8.77
N LEU A 144 5.36 -7.36 8.07
CA LEU A 144 4.04 -7.93 8.34
C LEU A 144 3.93 -8.44 9.78
N ILE A 145 4.94 -9.19 10.24
CA ILE A 145 4.97 -9.74 11.62
C ILE A 145 5.12 -8.61 12.64
N ARG A 146 5.97 -7.61 12.38
CA ARG A 146 6.11 -6.42 13.26
C ARG A 146 4.81 -5.63 13.35
N ASN A 147 4.05 -5.55 12.26
CA ASN A 147 2.74 -4.89 12.27
C ASN A 147 1.65 -5.72 12.97
N MET A 148 1.77 -7.05 13.02
CA MET A 148 0.85 -7.90 13.78
C MET A 148 0.94 -7.65 15.30
N PHE A 149 2.11 -7.28 15.80
CA PHE A 149 2.34 -6.96 17.21
C PHE A 149 2.91 -5.53 17.36
N PRO A 150 2.05 -4.49 17.30
CA PRO A 150 2.52 -3.10 17.39
C PRO A 150 3.13 -2.81 18.76
N SER A 151 4.19 -2.00 18.78
CA SER A 151 4.86 -1.56 20.01
C SER A 151 3.98 -0.67 20.90
N ASN A 152 3.03 0.06 20.29
CA ASN A 152 2.07 0.90 21.00
C ASN A 152 0.72 0.91 20.25
N LEU A 153 -0.37 0.65 20.98
CA LEU A 153 -1.72 0.59 20.42
C LEU A 153 -2.23 1.95 19.93
N VAL A 154 -1.95 3.02 20.68
CA VAL A 154 -2.34 4.38 20.29
C VAL A 154 -1.58 4.78 19.03
N GLN A 155 -0.28 4.51 18.96
CA GLN A 155 0.52 4.77 17.77
C GLN A 155 0.02 3.97 16.56
N ALA A 156 -0.38 2.71 16.77
CA ALA A 156 -0.92 1.84 15.72
C ALA A 156 -2.20 2.40 15.07
N THR A 157 -2.93 3.30 15.73
CA THR A 157 -4.14 3.93 15.16
C THR A 157 -3.85 4.89 14.02
N PHE A 158 -2.65 5.48 13.95
CA PHE A 158 -2.29 6.45 12.93
C PHE A 158 -0.96 6.15 12.21
N GLN A 159 -0.17 5.19 12.69
CA GLN A 159 1.10 4.79 12.09
C GLN A 159 1.22 3.28 11.91
N GLN A 160 1.94 2.90 10.84
CA GLN A 160 2.31 1.52 10.52
C GLN A 160 3.84 1.39 10.44
N TYR A 161 4.38 0.26 10.88
CA TYR A 161 5.80 -0.05 10.75
C TYR A 161 6.15 -0.35 9.29
N GLN A 162 7.16 0.32 8.75
CA GLN A 162 7.66 0.10 7.40
C GLN A 162 9.17 0.23 7.36
N THR A 163 9.86 -0.84 7.00
CA THR A 163 11.29 -0.83 6.77
C THR A 163 11.59 -0.01 5.52
N ARG A 164 12.39 1.07 5.67
CA ARG A 164 12.85 1.88 4.54
C ARG A 164 14.32 1.60 4.28
N SER A 165 14.61 1.03 3.11
CA SER A 165 15.97 0.93 2.60
C SER A 165 16.44 2.31 2.15
N GLN A 166 17.27 2.96 2.94
CA GLN A 166 17.94 4.20 2.54
C GLN A 166 19.35 3.84 2.07
N TYR A 167 19.65 4.15 0.80
CA TYR A 167 21.00 4.08 0.27
C TYR A 167 21.75 5.32 0.76
N ILE A 168 22.46 5.21 1.90
CA ILE A 168 23.39 6.25 2.32
C ILE A 168 24.69 5.99 1.57
N VAL A 169 24.91 6.77 0.51
CA VAL A 169 26.23 6.85 -0.12
C VAL A 169 27.17 7.43 0.94
N LYS A 170 28.15 6.65 1.42
CA LYS A 170 29.19 7.21 2.29
C LYS A 170 30.04 8.18 1.46
N PRO A 171 30.08 9.50 1.74
CA PRO A 171 31.17 10.30 1.20
C PRO A 171 32.48 9.77 1.82
N LYS A 172 33.46 9.43 0.97
CA LYS A 172 34.80 9.02 1.43
C LYS A 172 35.38 10.11 2.35
N PRO A 173 36.18 9.74 3.37
CA PRO A 173 36.85 10.72 4.22
C PRO A 173 37.70 11.65 3.35
N THR A 174 37.58 12.95 3.60
CA THR A 174 38.40 14.01 3.00
C THR A 174 39.89 13.64 3.09
N VAL A 175 40.60 13.93 2.00
CA VAL A 175 41.97 13.53 1.60
C VAL A 175 43.08 13.63 2.68
N SER A 176 42.83 14.18 3.85
CA SER A 176 43.84 14.34 4.90
C SER A 176 44.20 13.05 5.66
N GLN A 177 43.40 11.98 5.59
CA GLN A 177 43.64 10.74 6.37
C GLN A 177 44.06 9.51 5.55
N ALA A 178 44.17 9.61 4.22
CA ALA A 178 44.54 8.47 3.37
C ALA A 178 46.05 8.35 3.10
N LEU A 179 46.90 9.12 3.79
CA LEU A 179 48.36 8.96 3.74
C LEU A 179 48.81 7.90 4.76
N SER A 180 48.29 6.68 4.69
CA SER A 180 48.87 5.54 5.46
C SER A 180 48.54 4.16 4.92
N GLU A 181 47.58 3.99 4.01
CA GLU A 181 47.31 2.66 3.43
C GLU A 181 47.87 2.55 2.01
N SER A 182 49.12 2.10 1.96
CA SER A 182 49.80 1.60 0.77
C SER A 182 49.00 0.46 0.14
N THR A 183 48.17 0.75 -0.86
CA THR A 183 47.76 -0.24 -1.86
C THR A 183 47.65 0.44 -3.22
N THR A 184 48.75 0.31 -3.98
CA THR A 184 48.92 0.36 -5.44
C THR A 184 47.76 0.96 -6.26
N LYS A 185 47.62 2.29 -6.26
CA LYS A 185 46.88 2.98 -7.33
C LYS A 185 47.66 2.83 -8.65
N ARG A 186 47.12 2.06 -9.61
CA ARG A 186 47.62 2.06 -10.99
C ARG A 186 47.05 3.27 -11.72
N THR A 187 47.82 4.36 -11.72
CA THR A 187 47.55 5.52 -12.57
C THR A 187 47.82 5.14 -14.03
N LEU A 188 46.79 5.16 -14.89
CA LEU A 188 46.97 5.03 -16.33
C LEU A 188 47.30 6.41 -16.90
N ILE A 189 48.52 6.57 -17.40
CA ILE A 189 49.01 7.79 -18.02
C ILE A 189 48.82 7.64 -19.54
N TYR A 190 47.96 8.46 -20.14
CA TYR A 190 47.87 8.58 -21.59
C TYR A 190 48.63 9.84 -22.00
N GLY A 191 49.70 9.65 -22.79
CA GLY A 191 50.41 10.76 -23.42
C GLY A 191 49.70 11.12 -24.72
N VAL A 192 49.13 12.33 -24.78
CA VAL A 192 48.63 12.88 -26.04
C VAL A 192 49.74 13.77 -26.60
N GLN A 193 50.23 13.41 -27.78
CA GLN A 193 51.26 14.15 -28.49
C GLN A 193 50.59 15.08 -29.50
N ASP A 194 50.85 16.38 -29.41
CA ASP A 194 50.30 17.36 -30.34
C ASP A 194 51.01 17.26 -31.72
N ASP A 195 50.30 17.54 -32.81
CA ASP A 195 50.73 17.28 -34.20
C ASP A 195 52.02 18.04 -34.61
N ASN A 196 52.52 18.94 -33.75
CA ASN A 196 53.76 19.70 -33.96
C ASN A 196 54.97 19.19 -33.13
N GLY A 197 54.88 18.00 -32.53
CA GLY A 197 56.05 17.15 -32.28
C GLY A 197 57.04 17.55 -31.18
N SER A 198 56.69 18.42 -30.22
CA SER A 198 57.62 18.70 -29.09
C SER A 198 57.01 18.79 -27.69
N ASP A 199 55.70 18.69 -27.52
CA ASP A 199 55.09 18.74 -26.18
C ASP A 199 54.22 17.50 -25.93
N ILE A 200 54.55 16.73 -24.89
CA ILE A 200 53.82 15.53 -24.47
C ILE A 200 53.08 15.88 -23.20
N GLN A 201 51.77 16.10 -23.28
CA GLN A 201 50.95 16.27 -22.08
C GLN A 201 50.56 14.91 -21.52
N ASN A 202 51.06 14.61 -20.32
CA ASN A 202 50.74 13.40 -19.58
C ASN A 202 49.45 13.63 -18.79
N PHE A 203 48.36 13.00 -19.22
CA PHE A 203 47.11 13.00 -18.46
C PHE A 203 47.03 11.75 -17.59
N ALA A 204 47.04 11.96 -16.27
CA ALA A 204 46.85 10.91 -15.28
C ALA A 204 45.35 10.69 -15.04
N LEU A 205 44.81 9.57 -15.51
CA LEU A 205 43.42 9.19 -15.24
C LEU A 205 43.35 8.46 -13.90
N ASP A 206 42.92 9.15 -12.85
CA ASP A 206 42.60 8.53 -11.55
C ASP A 206 41.21 7.89 -11.68
N LEU A 207 41.18 6.60 -12.06
CA LEU A 207 39.96 5.80 -12.09
C LEU A 207 39.35 5.81 -10.69
N THR A 208 38.34 6.65 -10.49
CA THR A 208 37.57 6.66 -9.25
C THR A 208 36.84 5.32 -9.18
N PRO A 209 37.15 4.42 -8.23
CA PRO A 209 36.41 3.18 -8.11
C PRO A 209 34.95 3.48 -7.70
N PRO A 210 33.99 2.63 -8.11
CA PRO A 210 32.57 2.84 -7.81
C PRO A 210 32.35 3.00 -6.30
N PRO A 211 31.40 3.86 -5.86
CA PRO A 211 31.16 4.10 -4.45
C PRO A 211 30.63 2.84 -3.76
N ASP A 212 31.22 2.48 -2.62
CA ASP A 212 30.71 1.41 -1.75
C ASP A 212 29.35 1.81 -1.18
N VAL A 213 28.29 1.20 -1.70
CA VAL A 213 26.93 1.36 -1.19
C VAL A 213 26.72 0.43 0.00
N LEU A 214 26.72 0.99 1.22
CA LEU A 214 26.26 0.26 2.40
C LEU A 214 24.75 0.39 2.51
N ILE A 215 24.05 -0.73 2.33
CA ILE A 215 22.61 -0.81 2.54
C ILE A 215 22.36 -0.74 4.05
N HIS A 216 21.92 0.41 4.56
CA HIS A 216 21.44 0.53 5.92
C HIS A 216 19.92 0.36 5.95
N ILE A 217 19.47 -0.69 6.62
CA ILE A 217 18.06 -0.93 6.93
C ILE A 217 17.69 0.03 8.07
N ARG A 218 16.92 1.08 7.79
CA ARG A 218 16.47 2.02 8.82
C ARG A 218 15.02 1.75 9.17
N GLU A 219 14.74 1.68 10.47
CA GLU A 219 13.38 1.58 11.00
C GLU A 219 12.60 2.84 10.60
N GLY A 220 11.52 2.66 9.84
CA GLY A 220 10.64 3.73 9.41
C GLY A 220 9.22 3.50 9.90
N THR A 221 8.48 4.59 10.10
CA THR A 221 7.03 4.56 10.23
C THR A 221 6.41 5.16 8.98
N SER A 222 5.33 4.56 8.50
CA SER A 222 4.46 5.13 7.48
C SER A 222 3.23 5.72 8.14
N ASP A 223 2.76 6.87 7.65
CA ASP A 223 1.45 7.39 8.02
C ASP A 223 0.37 6.44 7.47
N GLY A 224 -0.48 5.94 8.35
CA GLY A 224 -1.48 4.94 8.03
C GLY A 224 -1.84 4.10 9.25
N MET A 225 -3.13 3.81 9.40
CA MET A 225 -3.62 2.97 10.49
C MET A 225 -3.16 1.52 10.30
N ASN A 226 -2.47 0.96 11.30
CA ASN A 226 -2.12 -0.45 11.34
C ASN A 226 -3.35 -1.30 11.74
N VAL A 227 -4.24 -1.53 10.78
CA VAL A 227 -5.48 -2.30 10.97
C VAL A 227 -5.18 -3.73 11.43
N LEU A 228 -4.12 -4.35 10.92
CA LEU A 228 -3.73 -5.72 11.26
C LEU A 228 -3.46 -5.87 12.76
N GLY A 229 -2.60 -5.00 13.31
CA GLY A 229 -2.27 -5.02 14.74
C GLY A 229 -3.50 -4.74 15.63
N ILE A 230 -4.34 -3.79 15.22
CA ILE A 230 -5.58 -3.44 15.94
C ILE A 230 -6.56 -4.61 15.97
N VAL A 231 -6.76 -5.29 14.84
CA VAL A 231 -7.64 -6.47 14.73
C VAL A 231 -7.16 -7.59 15.63
N ILE A 232 -5.85 -7.87 15.62
CA ILE A 232 -5.25 -8.96 16.40
C ILE A 232 -5.34 -8.66 17.90
N PHE A 233 -5.02 -7.43 18.31
CA PHE A 233 -5.20 -6.99 19.69
C PHE A 233 -6.66 -7.05 20.15
N SER A 234 -7.58 -6.54 19.34
CA SER A 234 -9.02 -6.54 19.68
C SER A 234 -9.56 -7.95 19.79
N ALA A 235 -9.08 -8.87 18.95
CA ALA A 235 -9.46 -10.27 18.97
C ALA A 235 -8.93 -11.00 20.21
N THR A 236 -7.65 -10.81 20.57
CA THR A 236 -7.08 -11.42 21.78
C THR A 236 -7.75 -10.88 23.03
N MET A 237 -8.01 -9.57 23.09
CA MET A 237 -8.73 -8.94 24.20
C MET A 237 -10.17 -9.45 24.30
N GLY A 238 -10.89 -9.56 23.18
CA GLY A 238 -12.25 -10.13 23.17
C GLY A 238 -12.31 -11.56 23.69
N ILE A 239 -11.36 -12.42 23.28
CA ILE A 239 -11.27 -13.80 23.79
C ILE A 239 -10.91 -13.83 25.28
N MET A 240 -10.03 -12.95 25.75
CA MET A 240 -9.69 -12.82 27.17
C MET A 240 -10.87 -12.37 28.01
N LEU A 241 -11.64 -11.38 27.55
CA LEU A 241 -12.84 -10.90 28.22
C LEU A 241 -13.91 -11.99 28.32
N GLY A 242 -14.14 -12.76 27.23
CA GLY A 242 -15.05 -13.90 27.26
C GLY A 242 -14.64 -14.99 28.26
N ARG A 243 -13.34 -15.09 28.59
CA ARG A 243 -12.82 -16.03 29.61
C ARG A 243 -12.95 -15.51 31.04
N MET A 244 -13.08 -14.20 31.25
CA MET A 244 -13.20 -13.59 32.59
C MET A 244 -14.61 -13.74 33.20
N GLY A 245 -15.60 -14.20 32.42
CA GLY A 245 -16.95 -14.46 32.91
C GLY A 245 -17.57 -13.21 33.55
N PRO A 246 -18.12 -13.29 34.78
CA PRO A 246 -18.80 -12.15 35.42
C PRO A 246 -17.88 -10.95 35.70
N ASN A 247 -16.56 -11.15 35.78
CA ASN A 247 -15.59 -10.06 35.94
C ASN A 247 -15.33 -9.28 34.64
N GLY A 248 -15.71 -9.86 33.49
CA GLY A 248 -15.57 -9.24 32.17
C GLY A 248 -16.86 -8.60 31.64
N SER A 249 -17.97 -8.73 32.37
CA SER A 249 -19.30 -8.22 32.00
C SER A 249 -19.70 -6.93 32.73
N ALA A 250 -18.73 -6.23 33.33
CA ALA A 250 -18.93 -4.97 34.05
C ALA A 250 -18.72 -3.75 33.14
#